data_AF-A0A935F247-F1
#
_entry.id   AF-A0A935F247-F1
#
_cell.length_a   1.000
_cell.length_b   1.000
_cell.length_c   1.000
_cell.angle_alpha   90.00
_cell.angle_beta   90.00
_cell.angle_gamma   90.00
#
_symmetry.space_group_name_H-M   'P 1'
#
loop_
_entity.id
_entity.type
_entity.pdbx_description
1 polymer ?
#
loop_
_entity_poly.entity_id
_entity_poly.type
_entity_poly.pdbx_seq_one_letter_code
_entity_poly.pdbx_strand_id
1 'polypeptide(L)'
;MPALATLNRFQAAGIHLAISVLVAAVVLAALLLVWYPQPYFRLAGGAGLMMILIGVDVVIGPLLTLVVFNPAKRSLRLDLAVIVALQVAALVYGITVIAQARPVFVVFAGERFTVVPANAIDPESLASAKPPFDTLPINGPRIVGARLPDDPAGRERAMLLAAAGIDLPMLPRYYVPFAEIVGQLKAKARPIEELERLNPQAPGTVAAAIARSGRTRESLAWVPVVGRLEIGSAIVDTARGEVVAVLPISPF
;
A
#
# COMPACT_ATOMS: atom_id res chain seq x y z
N MET A 1 34.27 1.63 -30.09
CA MET A 1 34.37 1.53 -28.62
C MET A 1 34.77 0.11 -28.23
N PRO A 2 35.98 -0.08 -27.70
CA PRO A 2 36.58 -1.40 -27.45
C PRO A 2 35.94 -2.18 -26.29
N ALA A 3 35.21 -1.52 -25.38
CA ALA A 3 34.72 -2.12 -24.15
C ALA A 3 33.76 -3.31 -24.33
N LEU A 4 32.86 -3.31 -25.33
CA LEU A 4 31.98 -4.46 -25.58
C LEU A 4 32.71 -5.62 -26.26
N ALA A 5 33.78 -5.34 -27.02
CA ALA A 5 34.54 -6.34 -27.75
C ALA A 5 35.42 -7.20 -26.82
N THR A 6 35.71 -6.71 -25.61
CA THR A 6 36.53 -7.40 -24.60
C THR A 6 35.71 -8.22 -23.61
N LEU A 7 34.38 -8.11 -23.62
CA LEU A 7 33.52 -8.83 -22.68
C LEU A 7 33.06 -10.17 -23.27
N ASN A 8 32.95 -11.19 -22.43
CA ASN A 8 32.17 -12.37 -22.75
C ASN A 8 30.71 -12.21 -22.29
N ARG A 9 29.82 -13.09 -22.77
CA ARG A 9 28.38 -13.05 -22.47
C ARG A 9 28.05 -13.12 -20.97
N PHE A 10 28.84 -13.82 -20.16
CA PHE A 10 28.62 -13.93 -18.73
C PHE A 10 28.98 -12.63 -18.00
N GLN A 11 30.06 -11.96 -18.41
CA GLN A 11 30.43 -10.65 -17.89
C GLN A 11 29.38 -9.60 -18.27
N ALA A 12 28.92 -9.59 -19.52
CA ALA A 12 27.88 -8.67 -19.98
C ALA A 12 26.56 -8.88 -19.23
N ALA A 13 26.11 -10.14 -19.09
CA ALA A 13 24.93 -10.48 -18.31
C ALA A 13 25.08 -10.13 -16.83
N GLY A 14 26.26 -10.34 -16.23
CA GLY A 14 26.55 -9.99 -14.84
C GLY A 14 26.52 -8.48 -14.59
N ILE A 15 27.07 -7.67 -15.50
CA ILE A 15 26.97 -6.21 -15.45
C ILE A 15 25.51 -5.78 -15.56
N HIS A 16 24.75 -6.35 -16.50
CA HIS A 16 23.32 -6.05 -16.63
C HIS A 16 22.58 -6.41 -15.34
N LEU A 17 22.80 -7.61 -14.78
CA LEU A 17 22.20 -8.03 -13.52
C LEU A 17 22.50 -7.04 -12.39
N ALA A 18 23.76 -6.60 -12.24
CA ALA A 18 24.13 -5.62 -11.22
C ALA A 18 23.38 -4.29 -11.39
N ILE A 19 23.24 -3.82 -12.64
CA ILE A 19 22.47 -2.60 -12.95
C ILE A 19 20.98 -2.81 -12.65
N SER A 20 20.38 -3.93 -13.09
CA SER A 20 18.98 -4.25 -12.82
C SER A 20 18.69 -4.33 -11.33
N VAL A 21 19.57 -4.96 -10.54
CA VAL A 21 19.44 -5.04 -9.07
C VAL A 21 19.52 -3.65 -8.43
N LEU A 22 20.45 -2.80 -8.88
CA LEU A 22 20.57 -1.44 -8.37
C LEU A 22 19.30 -0.62 -8.66
N VAL A 23 18.80 -0.67 -9.89
CA VAL A 23 17.56 0.01 -10.29
C VAL A 23 16.38 -0.52 -9.48
N ALA A 24 16.23 -1.83 -9.37
CA ALA A 24 15.17 -2.46 -8.59
C ALA A 24 15.23 -2.06 -7.11
N ALA A 25 16.42 -1.99 -6.51
CA ALA A 25 16.60 -1.58 -5.11
C ALA A 25 16.19 -0.11 -4.89
N VAL A 26 16.58 0.80 -5.79
CA VAL A 26 16.20 2.22 -5.73
C VAL A 26 14.69 2.39 -5.86
N VAL A 27 14.08 1.73 -6.85
CA VAL A 27 12.63 1.79 -7.07
C VAL A 27 11.88 1.19 -5.87
N LEU A 28 12.31 0.01 -5.39
CA LEU A 28 11.71 -0.64 -4.23
C LEU A 28 11.77 0.24 -2.98
N ALA A 29 12.92 0.87 -2.72
CA ALA A 29 13.09 1.78 -1.59
C ALA A 29 12.13 2.99 -1.71
N ALA A 30 12.03 3.60 -2.89
CA ALA A 30 11.10 4.70 -3.13
C ALA A 30 9.64 4.27 -2.91
N LEU A 31 9.24 3.11 -3.45
CA LEU A 31 7.88 2.59 -3.31
C LEU A 31 7.52 2.30 -1.84
N LEU A 32 8.41 1.68 -1.07
CA LEU A 32 8.18 1.35 0.35
C LEU A 32 8.15 2.60 1.24
N LEU A 33 9.04 3.57 1.00
CA LEU A 33 9.15 4.76 1.84
C LEU A 33 8.05 5.78 1.54
N VAL A 34 7.58 5.86 0.29
CA VAL A 34 6.64 6.90 -0.15
C VAL A 34 5.22 6.39 -0.28
N TRP A 35 4.99 5.21 -0.87
CA TRP A 35 3.64 4.74 -1.22
C TRP A 35 3.12 3.61 -0.33
N TYR A 36 4.01 2.74 0.15
CA TYR A 36 3.63 1.58 0.96
C TYR A 36 4.37 1.55 2.30
N PRO A 37 4.17 2.55 3.18
CA PRO A 37 4.72 2.49 4.52
C PRO A 37 4.16 1.27 5.27
N GLN A 38 4.98 0.66 6.12
CA GLN A 38 4.52 -0.41 7.00
C GLN A 38 3.53 0.16 8.04
N PRO A 39 2.48 -0.60 8.41
CA PRO A 39 2.13 -1.96 7.99
C PRO A 39 1.26 -2.02 6.72
N TYR A 40 0.92 -0.89 6.11
CA TYR A 40 -0.03 -0.82 4.99
C TYR A 40 0.47 -1.55 3.75
N PHE A 41 1.78 -1.70 3.59
CA PHE A 41 2.37 -2.59 2.57
C PHE A 41 1.75 -3.98 2.58
N ARG A 42 1.66 -4.60 3.76
CA ARG A 42 1.10 -5.95 3.93
C ARG A 42 -0.40 -5.96 3.75
N LEU A 43 -1.10 -5.03 4.41
CA LEU A 43 -2.56 -4.91 4.34
C LEU A 43 -3.05 -4.68 2.91
N ALA A 44 -2.32 -3.91 2.10
CA ALA A 44 -2.62 -3.64 0.70
C ALA A 44 -2.18 -4.77 -0.27
N GLY A 45 -1.45 -5.78 0.20
CA GLY A 45 -0.94 -6.87 -0.64
C GLY A 45 0.23 -6.47 -1.54
N GLY A 46 1.04 -5.49 -1.13
CA GLY A 46 2.10 -4.92 -1.96
C GLY A 46 3.20 -5.92 -2.36
N ALA A 47 3.38 -7.02 -1.62
CA ALA A 47 4.42 -8.02 -1.88
C ALA A 47 4.29 -8.65 -3.27
N GLY A 48 3.08 -9.03 -3.69
CA GLY A 48 2.88 -9.62 -5.01
C GLY A 48 3.24 -8.65 -6.15
N LEU A 49 2.85 -7.38 -6.01
CA LEU A 49 3.15 -6.34 -7.00
C LEU A 49 4.66 -6.07 -7.11
N MET A 50 5.35 -5.99 -5.97
CA MET A 50 6.80 -5.76 -5.95
C MET A 50 7.57 -6.97 -6.49
N MET A 51 7.13 -8.20 -6.20
CA MET A 51 7.76 -9.41 -6.72
C MET A 51 7.69 -9.50 -8.24
N ILE A 52 6.54 -9.14 -8.84
CA ILE A 52 6.40 -9.13 -10.30
C ILE A 52 7.32 -8.07 -10.91
N LEU A 53 7.33 -6.85 -10.35
CA LEU A 53 8.19 -5.76 -10.83
C LEU A 53 9.67 -6.16 -10.82
N ILE A 54 10.17 -6.63 -9.67
CA ILE A 54 11.58 -7.00 -9.49
C ILE A 54 11.92 -8.24 -10.31
N GLY A 55 11.05 -9.25 -10.32
CA GLY A 55 11.29 -10.51 -11.01
C GLY A 55 11.48 -10.32 -12.51
N VAL A 56 10.67 -9.45 -13.14
CA VAL A 56 10.81 -9.15 -14.57
C VAL A 56 12.16 -8.48 -14.85
N ASP A 57 12.51 -7.42 -14.13
CA ASP A 57 13.68 -6.59 -14.45
C ASP A 57 15.02 -7.23 -14.06
N VAL A 58 15.05 -7.97 -12.95
CA VAL A 58 16.26 -8.61 -12.42
C VAL A 58 16.56 -9.93 -13.14
N VAL A 59 15.54 -10.61 -13.68
CA VAL A 59 15.72 -11.93 -14.32
C VAL A 59 15.73 -11.83 -15.83
N ILE A 60 14.71 -11.23 -16.45
CA ILE A 60 14.51 -11.35 -17.91
C ILE A 60 15.59 -10.59 -18.68
N GLY A 61 15.89 -9.35 -18.32
CA GLY A 61 16.90 -8.53 -19.02
C GLY A 61 18.30 -9.16 -19.05
N PRO A 62 18.85 -9.57 -17.89
CA PRO A 62 20.15 -10.26 -17.83
C PRO A 62 20.17 -11.61 -18.56
N LEU A 63 19.08 -12.40 -18.50
CA LEU A 63 18.98 -13.66 -19.25
C LEU A 63 18.95 -13.44 -20.76
N LEU A 64 18.16 -12.47 -21.23
CA LEU A 64 18.14 -12.11 -22.65
C LEU A 64 19.52 -11.63 -23.09
N THR A 65 20.19 -10.82 -22.27
CA THR A 65 21.56 -10.38 -22.53
C THR A 65 22.52 -11.56 -22.63
N LEU A 66 22.45 -12.52 -21.70
CA LEU A 66 23.28 -13.72 -21.73
C LEU A 66 23.11 -14.52 -23.04
N VAL A 67 21.88 -14.62 -23.53
CA VAL A 67 21.54 -15.37 -24.75
C VAL A 67 21.98 -14.65 -26.02
N VAL A 68 21.73 -13.34 -26.13
CA VAL A 68 21.98 -12.61 -27.38
C VAL A 68 23.41 -12.07 -27.50
N PHE A 69 24.15 -11.97 -26.39
CA PHE A 69 25.44 -11.30 -26.38
C PHE A 69 26.50 -12.08 -27.15
N ASN A 70 26.86 -11.55 -28.32
CA ASN A 70 27.96 -12.02 -29.15
C ASN A 70 28.73 -10.80 -29.70
N PRO A 71 29.97 -10.53 -29.23
CA PRO A 71 30.79 -9.42 -29.70
C PRO A 71 31.02 -9.37 -31.21
N ALA A 72 30.97 -10.51 -31.90
CA ALA A 72 31.14 -10.57 -33.36
C ALA A 72 29.88 -10.13 -34.12
N LYS A 73 28.72 -10.03 -33.45
CA LYS A 73 27.45 -9.69 -34.08
C LYS A 73 27.35 -8.17 -34.31
N ARG A 74 27.17 -7.76 -35.57
CA ARG A 74 26.99 -6.34 -35.93
C ARG A 74 25.74 -5.71 -35.29
N SER A 75 24.68 -6.49 -35.11
CA SER A 75 23.43 -6.02 -34.49
C SER A 75 23.47 -5.99 -32.97
N LEU A 76 24.56 -6.42 -32.30
CA LEU A 76 24.61 -6.54 -30.84
C LEU A 76 24.14 -5.26 -30.13
N ARG A 77 24.48 -4.09 -30.66
CA ARG A 77 24.06 -2.80 -30.09
C ARG A 77 22.55 -2.60 -30.16
N LEU A 78 21.94 -2.94 -31.29
CA LEU A 78 20.50 -2.86 -31.47
C LEU A 78 19.81 -3.87 -30.56
N ASP A 79 20.32 -5.10 -30.47
CA ASP A 79 19.76 -6.13 -29.60
C ASP A 79 19.73 -5.67 -28.13
N LEU A 80 20.86 -5.15 -27.62
CA LEU A 80 20.95 -4.63 -26.26
C LEU A 80 20.07 -3.39 -26.05
N ALA A 81 20.01 -2.49 -27.03
CA ALA A 81 19.14 -1.31 -26.95
C ALA A 81 17.66 -1.70 -26.88
N VAL A 82 17.24 -2.70 -27.66
CA VAL A 82 15.87 -3.24 -27.62
C VAL A 82 15.57 -3.89 -26.27
N ILE A 83 16.50 -4.69 -25.72
CA ILE A 83 16.33 -5.29 -24.39
C ILE A 83 16.13 -4.20 -23.33
N VAL A 84 17.01 -3.19 -23.30
CA VAL A 84 16.93 -2.09 -22.34
C VAL A 84 15.64 -1.28 -22.53
N ALA A 85 15.23 -0.99 -23.77
CA ALA A 85 14.00 -0.27 -24.04
C ALA A 85 12.76 -1.03 -23.55
N LEU A 86 12.69 -2.34 -23.80
CA LEU A 86 11.61 -3.19 -23.31
C LEU A 86 11.59 -3.25 -21.78
N GLN A 87 12.75 -3.35 -21.14
CA GLN A 87 12.85 -3.38 -19.69
C GLN A 87 12.43 -2.05 -19.06
N VAL A 88 12.85 -0.91 -19.61
CA VAL A 88 12.40 0.41 -19.16
C VAL A 88 10.89 0.55 -19.33
N ALA A 89 10.33 0.11 -20.46
CA ALA A 89 8.88 0.13 -20.68
C ALA A 89 8.13 -0.75 -19.66
N ALA A 90 8.65 -1.94 -19.37
CA ALA A 90 8.08 -2.85 -18.36
C ALA A 90 8.14 -2.24 -16.95
N LEU A 91 9.26 -1.64 -16.57
CA LEU A 91 9.42 -0.95 -15.29
C LEU A 91 8.44 0.23 -15.15
N VAL A 92 8.33 1.09 -16.17
CA VAL A 92 7.39 2.23 -16.17
C VAL A 92 5.94 1.74 -16.05
N TYR A 93 5.58 0.70 -16.79
CA TYR A 93 4.25 0.10 -16.70
C TYR A 93 4.00 -0.47 -15.28
N GLY A 94 4.94 -1.23 -14.75
CA GLY A 94 4.85 -1.79 -13.39
C GLY A 94 4.71 -0.72 -12.30
N ILE A 95 5.48 0.37 -12.38
CA ILE A 95 5.36 1.53 -11.48
C ILE A 95 3.96 2.16 -11.60
N THR A 96 3.42 2.28 -12.82
CA THR A 96 2.08 2.86 -13.04
C THR A 96 0.98 1.99 -12.40
N VAL A 97 1.06 0.67 -12.56
CA VAL A 97 0.12 -0.28 -11.92
C VAL A 97 0.22 -0.18 -10.40
N ILE A 98 1.43 -0.12 -9.85
CA ILE A 98 1.66 0.04 -8.41
C ILE A 98 1.12 1.40 -7.92
N ALA A 99 1.32 2.48 -8.68
CA ALA A 99 0.82 3.80 -8.32
C ALA A 99 -0.72 3.81 -8.20
N GLN A 100 -1.42 3.08 -9.06
CA GLN A 100 -2.89 2.94 -9.02
C GLN A 100 -3.35 2.04 -7.86
N ALA A 101 -2.56 1.03 -7.49
CA ALA A 101 -2.89 0.12 -6.38
C ALA A 101 -2.41 0.60 -5.01
N ARG A 102 -1.76 1.77 -4.92
CA ARG A 102 -1.18 2.27 -3.67
C ARG A 102 -2.26 2.62 -2.64
N PRO A 103 -2.03 2.36 -1.34
CA PRO A 103 -2.92 2.81 -0.28
C PRO A 103 -2.88 4.34 -0.19
N VAL A 104 -4.05 4.98 -0.24
CA VAL A 104 -4.20 6.44 -0.20
C VAL A 104 -4.98 6.93 1.02
N PHE A 105 -5.89 6.10 1.55
CA PHE A 105 -6.62 6.42 2.77
C PHE A 105 -6.75 5.21 3.69
N VAL A 106 -6.88 5.49 4.98
CA VAL A 106 -7.26 4.53 6.03
C VAL A 106 -8.48 5.11 6.70
N VAL A 107 -9.65 4.63 6.29
CA VAL A 107 -10.93 5.27 6.58
C VAL A 107 -11.62 4.54 7.72
N PHE A 108 -11.92 5.23 8.81
CA PHE A 108 -12.83 4.69 9.83
C PHE A 108 -14.26 4.94 9.40
N ALA A 109 -15.04 3.87 9.28
CA ALA A 109 -16.46 3.93 8.94
C ALA A 109 -17.21 2.85 9.71
N GLY A 110 -18.25 3.25 10.44
CA GLY A 110 -19.16 2.35 11.15
C GLY A 110 -18.54 1.66 12.37
N GLU A 111 -17.54 0.82 12.17
CA GLU A 111 -16.95 -0.04 13.22
C GLU A 111 -15.48 -0.44 13.01
N ARG A 112 -14.90 -0.12 11.85
CA ARG A 112 -13.56 -0.58 11.47
C ARG A 112 -12.85 0.45 10.61
N PHE A 113 -11.53 0.33 10.55
CA PHE A 113 -10.74 0.99 9.52
C PHE A 113 -10.72 0.15 8.25
N THR A 114 -10.71 0.80 7.09
CA THR A 114 -10.51 0.17 5.79
C THR A 114 -9.34 0.86 5.08
N VAL A 115 -8.37 0.08 4.59
CA VAL A 115 -7.27 0.57 3.75
C VAL A 115 -7.78 0.68 2.32
N VAL A 116 -7.89 1.91 1.81
CA VAL A 116 -8.47 2.21 0.50
C VAL A 116 -7.34 2.49 -0.49
N PRO A 117 -7.22 1.69 -1.58
CA PRO A 117 -6.26 1.95 -2.64
C PRO A 117 -6.76 3.03 -3.60
N ALA A 118 -5.84 3.68 -4.33
CA ALA A 118 -6.19 4.78 -5.24
C ALA A 118 -7.21 4.38 -6.31
N ASN A 119 -7.08 3.19 -6.88
CA ASN A 119 -7.98 2.65 -7.90
C ASN A 119 -9.35 2.20 -7.40
N ALA A 120 -9.60 2.20 -6.09
CA ALA A 120 -10.94 1.93 -5.53
C ALA A 120 -11.80 3.20 -5.44
N ILE A 121 -11.20 4.37 -5.67
CA ILE A 121 -11.90 5.65 -5.61
C ILE A 121 -12.26 6.07 -7.02
N ASP A 122 -13.56 6.20 -7.27
CA ASP A 122 -14.06 6.73 -8.52
C ASP A 122 -13.70 8.23 -8.68
N PRO A 123 -13.23 8.67 -9.87
CA PRO A 123 -12.86 10.07 -10.11
C PRO A 123 -13.98 11.08 -9.89
N GLU A 124 -15.24 10.75 -10.22
CA GLU A 124 -16.37 11.64 -9.98
C GLU A 124 -16.69 11.72 -8.48
N SER A 125 -16.57 10.60 -7.77
CA SER A 125 -16.68 10.57 -6.30
C SER A 125 -15.62 11.44 -5.64
N LEU A 126 -14.37 11.37 -6.11
CA LEU A 126 -13.27 12.21 -5.63
C LEU A 126 -13.51 13.70 -5.93
N ALA A 127 -13.91 14.04 -7.16
CA ALA A 127 -14.18 15.42 -7.57
C ALA A 127 -15.35 16.06 -6.79
N SER A 128 -16.28 15.24 -6.29
CA SER A 128 -17.39 15.69 -5.45
C SER A 128 -17.03 15.86 -3.97
N ALA A 129 -15.82 15.48 -3.56
CA ALA A 129 -15.39 15.58 -2.18
C ALA A 129 -15.00 17.00 -1.79
N LYS A 130 -15.08 17.29 -0.50
CA LYS A 130 -14.67 18.59 0.03
C LYS A 130 -13.16 18.59 0.28
N PRO A 131 -12.47 19.72 0.06
CA PRO A 131 -11.08 19.87 0.52
C PRO A 131 -10.96 19.55 2.02
N PRO A 132 -9.90 18.86 2.46
CA PRO A 132 -8.72 18.43 1.69
C PRO A 132 -8.81 16.99 1.13
N PHE A 133 -10.02 16.44 0.99
CA PHE A 133 -10.26 15.05 0.55
C PHE A 133 -10.61 14.93 -0.95
N ASP A 134 -10.57 16.04 -1.67
CA ASP A 134 -10.76 16.18 -3.12
C ASP A 134 -9.53 15.77 -3.95
N THR A 135 -8.45 15.37 -3.30
CA THR A 135 -7.22 14.90 -3.94
C THR A 135 -6.68 13.64 -3.26
N LEU A 136 -6.00 12.80 -4.03
CA LEU A 136 -5.35 11.60 -3.50
C LEU A 136 -3.99 11.93 -2.89
N PRO A 137 -3.71 11.50 -1.64
CA PRO A 137 -2.38 11.60 -1.05
C PRO A 137 -1.29 10.95 -1.92
N ILE A 138 -0.14 11.62 -2.00
CA ILE A 138 1.02 11.19 -2.80
C ILE A 138 2.04 10.45 -1.92
N ASN A 139 2.12 10.78 -0.64
CA ASN A 139 3.13 10.30 0.31
C ASN A 139 2.58 9.27 1.32
N GLY A 140 1.75 8.35 0.84
CA GLY A 140 1.18 7.27 1.63
C GLY A 140 -0.22 7.59 2.18
N PRO A 141 -0.81 6.66 2.92
CA PRO A 141 -2.22 6.75 3.28
C PRO A 141 -2.48 7.78 4.38
N ARG A 142 -3.58 8.54 4.26
CA ARG A 142 -4.09 9.42 5.33
C ARG A 142 -5.20 8.75 6.12
N ILE A 143 -5.13 8.89 7.45
CA ILE A 143 -6.20 8.42 8.34
C ILE A 143 -7.33 9.45 8.33
N VAL A 144 -8.54 9.01 7.99
CA VAL A 144 -9.73 9.86 7.86
C VAL A 144 -10.96 9.15 8.42
N GLY A 145 -12.02 9.89 8.68
CA GLY A 145 -13.33 9.32 8.97
C GLY A 145 -14.25 9.38 7.76
N ALA A 146 -15.25 8.49 7.71
CA ALA A 146 -16.39 8.65 6.83
C ALA A 146 -17.69 8.60 7.63
N ARG A 147 -18.58 9.56 7.37
CA ARG A 147 -19.89 9.64 8.04
C ARG A 147 -20.98 9.17 7.10
N LEU A 148 -21.93 8.38 7.62
CA LEU A 148 -23.13 8.07 6.86
C LEU A 148 -23.88 9.37 6.50
N PRO A 149 -24.50 9.48 5.33
CA PRO A 149 -25.28 10.65 4.97
C PRO A 149 -26.39 10.90 5.99
N ASP A 150 -26.66 12.16 6.30
CA ASP A 150 -27.73 12.53 7.25
C ASP A 150 -29.11 12.48 6.58
N ASP A 151 -29.18 12.71 5.26
CA ASP A 151 -30.41 12.73 4.49
C ASP A 151 -30.83 11.32 4.00
N PRO A 152 -32.14 11.03 3.91
CA PRO A 152 -32.64 9.72 3.47
C PRO A 152 -32.17 9.30 2.08
N ALA A 153 -32.13 10.23 1.12
CA ALA A 153 -31.74 9.94 -0.26
C ALA A 153 -30.25 9.57 -0.36
N GLY A 154 -29.39 10.26 0.39
CA GLY A 154 -27.97 9.96 0.52
C GLY A 154 -27.74 8.58 1.12
N ARG A 155 -28.49 8.21 2.17
CA ARG A 155 -28.42 6.87 2.79
C ARG A 155 -28.84 5.77 1.82
N GLU A 156 -29.95 5.96 1.11
CA GLU A 156 -30.42 5.02 0.09
C GLU A 156 -29.36 4.83 -1.01
N ARG A 157 -28.79 5.94 -1.51
CA ARG A 157 -27.72 5.90 -2.51
C ARG A 157 -26.48 5.16 -1.99
N ALA A 158 -26.08 5.40 -0.74
CA ALA A 158 -24.94 4.70 -0.13
C ALA A 158 -25.22 3.19 0.01
N MET A 159 -26.45 2.81 0.37
CA MET A 159 -26.84 1.39 0.45
C MET A 159 -26.83 0.70 -0.93
N LEU A 160 -27.35 1.36 -1.96
CA LEU A 160 -27.31 0.85 -3.34
C LEU A 160 -25.87 0.68 -3.84
N LEU A 161 -25.00 1.65 -3.56
CA LEU A 161 -23.57 1.56 -3.89
C LEU A 161 -22.87 0.42 -3.13
N ALA A 162 -23.17 0.26 -1.84
CA ALA A 162 -22.61 -0.83 -1.04
C ALA A 162 -23.04 -2.20 -1.58
N ALA A 163 -24.30 -2.34 -2.03
CA ALA A 163 -24.77 -3.57 -2.70
C ALA A 163 -24.05 -3.85 -4.02
N ALA A 164 -23.54 -2.82 -4.70
CA ALA A 164 -22.68 -2.93 -5.88
C ALA A 164 -21.18 -3.10 -5.53
N GLY A 165 -20.83 -3.24 -4.26
CA GLY A 165 -19.44 -3.40 -3.80
C GLY A 165 -18.68 -2.09 -3.55
N ILE A 166 -19.33 -0.93 -3.66
CA ILE A 166 -18.75 0.39 -3.40
C ILE A 166 -19.18 0.84 -2.00
N ASP A 167 -18.39 0.47 -1.00
CA ASP A 167 -18.68 0.76 0.40
C ASP A 167 -18.35 2.23 0.77
N LEU A 168 -18.89 2.71 1.90
CA LEU A 168 -18.70 4.08 2.39
C LEU A 168 -17.22 4.52 2.45
N PRO A 169 -16.25 3.67 2.85
CA PRO A 169 -14.83 4.01 2.78
C PRO A 169 -14.33 4.42 1.39
N MET A 170 -14.99 4.00 0.30
CA MET A 170 -14.58 4.32 -1.08
C MET A 170 -15.21 5.61 -1.61
N LEU A 171 -15.92 6.36 -0.76
CA LEU A 171 -16.68 7.55 -1.16
C LEU A 171 -16.15 8.81 -0.47
N PRO A 172 -15.10 9.47 -1.02
CA PRO A 172 -14.48 10.67 -0.42
C PRO A 172 -15.43 11.82 -0.13
N ARG A 173 -16.58 11.92 -0.83
CA ARG A 173 -17.64 12.89 -0.52
C ARG A 173 -18.19 12.83 0.91
N TYR A 174 -18.05 11.68 1.56
CA TYR A 174 -18.48 11.46 2.94
C TYR A 174 -17.32 11.53 3.95
N TYR A 175 -16.12 11.88 3.47
CA TYR A 175 -14.97 11.99 4.36
C TYR A 175 -15.07 13.22 5.24
N VAL A 176 -14.64 13.03 6.47
CA VAL A 176 -14.51 14.05 7.50
C VAL A 176 -13.16 13.91 8.19
N PRO A 177 -12.60 14.99 8.76
CA PRO A 177 -11.45 14.88 9.64
C PRO A 177 -11.67 13.82 10.70
N PHE A 178 -10.68 12.95 10.93
CA PHE A 178 -10.80 11.84 11.86
C PHE A 178 -11.20 12.30 13.28
N ALA A 179 -10.74 13.48 13.70
CA ALA A 179 -11.09 14.09 14.98
C ALA A 179 -12.61 14.24 15.19
N GLU A 180 -13.40 14.42 14.13
CA GLU A 180 -14.85 14.62 14.23
C GLU A 180 -15.64 13.33 14.54
N ILE A 181 -15.05 12.16 14.31
CA ILE A 181 -15.72 10.87 14.48
C ILE A 181 -15.14 10.03 15.61
N VAL A 182 -14.29 10.63 16.45
CA VAL A 182 -13.70 9.98 17.63
C VAL A 182 -14.77 9.42 18.56
N GLY A 183 -15.93 10.07 18.68
CA GLY A 183 -17.07 9.53 19.45
C GLY A 183 -17.57 8.19 18.91
N GLN A 184 -17.63 8.03 17.58
CA GLN A 184 -18.02 6.77 16.95
C GLN A 184 -16.94 5.70 17.12
N LEU A 185 -15.67 6.09 17.01
CA LEU A 185 -14.53 5.21 17.30
C LEU A 185 -14.63 4.65 18.71
N LYS A 186 -14.80 5.52 19.72
CA LYS A 186 -14.94 5.13 21.13
C LYS A 186 -16.06 4.12 21.35
N ALA A 187 -17.20 4.32 20.70
CA ALA A 187 -18.35 3.43 20.83
C ALA A 187 -18.13 2.03 20.22
N LYS A 188 -17.12 1.87 19.36
CA LYS A 188 -16.83 0.64 18.64
C LYS A 188 -15.50 -0.01 19.02
N ALA A 189 -14.64 0.75 19.70
CA ALA A 189 -13.38 0.28 20.20
C ALA A 189 -13.58 -0.78 21.29
N ARG A 190 -12.76 -1.82 21.24
CA ARG A 190 -12.82 -2.97 22.14
C ARG A 190 -11.64 -2.95 23.11
N PRO A 191 -11.77 -3.55 24.32
CA PRO A 191 -10.68 -3.61 25.29
C PRO A 191 -9.42 -4.25 24.71
N ILE A 192 -8.25 -3.68 25.00
CA ILE A 192 -6.98 -4.14 24.43
C ILE A 192 -6.64 -5.58 24.84
N GLU A 193 -7.14 -6.02 26.00
CA GLU A 193 -7.01 -7.37 26.54
C GLU A 193 -7.68 -8.41 25.63
N GLU A 194 -8.75 -8.04 24.93
CA GLU A 194 -9.39 -8.93 23.94
C GLU A 194 -8.42 -9.21 22.79
N LEU A 195 -7.70 -8.19 22.30
CA LEU A 195 -6.76 -8.36 21.19
C LEU A 195 -5.60 -9.29 21.56
N GLU A 196 -5.07 -9.17 22.77
CA GLU A 196 -4.01 -10.05 23.28
C GLU A 196 -4.50 -11.50 23.40
N ARG A 197 -5.73 -11.69 23.92
CA ARG A 197 -6.34 -13.02 24.05
C ARG A 197 -6.60 -13.68 22.69
N LEU A 198 -6.97 -12.89 21.67
CA LEU A 198 -7.13 -13.39 20.29
C LEU A 198 -5.79 -13.74 19.63
N ASN A 199 -4.69 -13.17 20.10
CA ASN A 199 -3.36 -13.35 19.52
C ASN A 199 -2.35 -13.92 20.53
N PRO A 200 -2.61 -15.11 21.12
CA PRO A 200 -1.72 -15.70 22.14
C PRO A 200 -0.36 -16.10 21.57
N GLN A 201 -0.23 -16.21 20.25
CA GLN A 201 1.00 -16.52 19.54
C GLN A 201 1.89 -15.29 19.31
N ALA A 202 1.40 -14.07 19.57
CA ALA A 202 2.11 -12.82 19.32
C ALA A 202 2.07 -11.83 20.52
N PRO A 203 2.26 -12.26 21.78
CA PRO A 203 2.08 -11.41 22.95
C PRO A 203 3.05 -10.22 22.96
N GLY A 204 4.27 -10.41 22.44
CA GLY A 204 5.27 -9.36 22.35
C GLY A 204 4.89 -8.23 21.39
N THR A 205 4.04 -8.48 20.39
CA THR A 205 3.69 -7.49 19.36
C THR A 205 2.82 -6.37 19.92
N VAL A 206 1.77 -6.72 20.67
CA VAL A 206 0.86 -5.75 21.31
C VAL A 206 1.60 -5.02 22.43
N ALA A 207 2.30 -5.75 23.31
CA ALA A 207 3.08 -5.15 24.40
C ALA A 207 4.13 -4.16 23.90
N ALA A 208 4.87 -4.50 22.84
CA ALA A 208 5.86 -3.59 22.25
C ALA A 208 5.21 -2.36 21.60
N ALA A 209 4.03 -2.49 20.99
CA ALA A 209 3.30 -1.37 20.43
C ALA A 209 2.83 -0.40 21.53
N ILE A 210 2.31 -0.94 22.64
CA ILE A 210 1.93 -0.16 23.82
C ILE A 210 3.16 0.56 24.40
N ALA A 211 4.27 -0.16 24.62
CA ALA A 211 5.49 0.42 25.18
C ALA A 211 6.06 1.55 24.32
N ARG A 212 6.11 1.37 22.99
CA ARG A 212 6.58 2.43 22.06
C ARG A 212 5.69 3.66 22.04
N SER A 213 4.40 3.51 22.35
CA SER A 213 3.45 4.62 22.32
C SER A 213 3.61 5.62 23.47
N GLY A 214 4.19 5.19 24.59
CA GLY A 214 4.23 5.96 25.83
C GLY A 214 2.84 6.27 26.41
N ARG A 215 1.80 5.53 25.99
CA ARG A 215 0.42 5.69 26.48
C ARG A 215 0.13 4.75 27.65
N THR A 216 -0.74 5.18 28.54
CA THR A 216 -1.29 4.36 29.62
C THR A 216 -2.22 3.30 29.05
N ARG A 217 -2.11 2.06 29.52
CA ARG A 217 -2.87 0.92 28.99
C ARG A 217 -4.38 1.16 29.03
N GLU A 218 -4.84 1.82 30.09
CA GLU A 218 -6.26 2.06 30.38
C GLU A 218 -6.93 2.99 29.37
N SER A 219 -6.16 3.82 28.66
CA SER A 219 -6.70 4.68 27.60
C SER A 219 -6.71 4.00 26.23
N LEU A 220 -6.07 2.83 26.11
CA LEU A 220 -5.92 2.11 24.85
C LEU A 220 -7.06 1.12 24.63
N ALA A 221 -7.54 1.11 23.41
CA ALA A 221 -8.49 0.14 22.91
C ALA A 221 -8.05 -0.29 21.51
N TRP A 222 -8.80 -1.20 20.87
CA TRP A 222 -8.51 -1.60 19.51
C TRP A 222 -9.75 -1.68 18.63
N VAL A 223 -9.54 -1.56 17.31
CA VAL A 223 -10.57 -1.76 16.28
C VAL A 223 -9.98 -2.55 15.10
N PRO A 224 -10.79 -3.34 14.37
CA PRO A 224 -10.33 -4.04 13.18
C PRO A 224 -9.87 -3.08 12.07
N VAL A 225 -8.89 -3.53 11.29
CA VAL A 225 -8.40 -2.86 10.08
C VAL A 225 -8.51 -3.83 8.92
N VAL A 226 -9.36 -3.53 7.94
CA VAL A 226 -9.53 -4.35 6.75
C VAL A 226 -8.64 -3.82 5.64
N GLY A 227 -7.68 -4.65 5.22
CA GLY A 227 -6.92 -4.44 3.99
C GLY A 227 -7.53 -5.19 2.81
N ARG A 228 -6.82 -5.17 1.68
CA ARG A 228 -7.22 -5.89 0.46
C ARG A 228 -7.02 -7.39 0.60
N LEU A 229 -5.89 -7.81 1.18
CA LEU A 229 -5.51 -9.23 1.31
C LEU A 229 -5.40 -9.68 2.76
N GLU A 230 -4.96 -8.81 3.66
CA GLU A 230 -4.82 -9.09 5.09
C GLU A 230 -5.77 -8.21 5.90
N ILE A 231 -6.20 -8.74 7.04
CA ILE A 231 -6.91 -8.01 8.07
C ILE A 231 -5.95 -7.83 9.26
N GLY A 232 -5.97 -6.66 9.85
CA GLY A 232 -5.18 -6.28 11.02
C GLY A 232 -6.03 -5.69 12.13
N SER A 233 -5.37 -5.12 13.12
CA SER A 233 -5.97 -4.39 14.23
C SER A 233 -5.26 -3.05 14.43
N ALA A 234 -6.02 -1.98 14.63
CA ALA A 234 -5.49 -0.68 15.03
C ALA A 234 -5.65 -0.54 16.54
N ILE A 235 -4.55 -0.24 17.22
CA ILE A 235 -4.55 0.25 18.60
C ILE A 235 -4.86 1.76 18.55
N VAL A 236 -5.83 2.17 19.35
CA VAL A 236 -6.30 3.56 19.41
C VAL A 236 -6.25 4.08 20.84
N ASP A 237 -5.83 5.32 21.00
CA ASP A 237 -5.95 6.05 22.27
C ASP A 237 -7.35 6.67 22.29
N THR A 238 -8.25 6.08 23.07
CA THR A 238 -9.61 6.57 23.18
C THR A 238 -9.67 7.91 23.89
N ALA A 239 -8.78 8.21 24.84
CA ALA A 239 -8.79 9.50 25.53
C ALA A 239 -8.51 10.65 24.55
N ARG A 240 -7.54 10.46 23.65
CA ARG A 240 -7.12 11.47 22.66
C ARG A 240 -7.82 11.36 21.29
N GLY A 241 -8.41 10.22 20.97
CA GLY A 241 -8.96 9.97 19.64
C GLY A 241 -7.89 9.80 18.56
N GLU A 242 -6.79 9.14 18.90
CA GLU A 242 -5.64 8.96 18.01
C GLU A 242 -5.46 7.49 17.64
N VAL A 243 -5.00 7.21 16.42
CA VAL A 243 -4.48 5.89 16.06
C VAL A 243 -3.04 5.81 16.53
N VAL A 244 -2.76 4.91 17.46
CA VAL A 244 -1.45 4.74 18.08
C VAL A 244 -0.56 3.82 17.26
N ALA A 245 -1.12 2.70 16.81
CA ALA A 245 -0.41 1.74 15.99
C ALA A 245 -1.40 0.95 15.14
N VAL A 246 -1.00 0.62 13.92
CA VAL A 246 -1.67 -0.42 13.14
C VAL A 246 -0.79 -1.66 13.21
N LEU A 247 -1.39 -2.79 13.55
CA LEU A 247 -0.72 -4.06 13.72
C LEU A 247 -1.34 -5.08 12.78
N PRO A 248 -0.55 -5.82 12.01
CA PRO A 248 -1.08 -6.80 11.08
C PRO A 248 -1.19 -8.16 11.79
N ILE A 249 -2.05 -8.18 12.80
CA ILE A 249 -2.43 -9.33 13.65
C ILE A 249 -3.95 -9.50 13.60
N SER A 250 -4.44 -10.71 13.83
CA SER A 250 -5.85 -11.05 13.61
C SER A 250 -6.78 -10.30 14.57
N PRO A 251 -7.89 -9.71 14.09
CA PRO A 251 -8.98 -9.24 14.94
C PRO A 251 -10.00 -10.33 15.29
N PHE A 252 -9.75 -11.60 14.91
CA PHE A 252 -10.62 -12.76 15.12
C PHE A 252 -9.84 -13.96 15.65
#